data_AF-A0A4R0PDY4-F1
#
_entry.id   AF-A0A4R0PDY4-F1
#
_cell.length_a   1.000
_cell.length_b   1.000
_cell.length_c   1.000
_cell.angle_alpha   90.00
_cell.angle_beta   90.00
_cell.angle_gamma   90.00
#
_symmetry.space_group_name_H-M   'P 1'
#
loop_
_entity.id
_entity.type
_entity.pdbx_description
1 polymer ?
#
loop_
_entity_poly.entity_id
_entity_poly.type
_entity_poly.pdbx_seq_one_letter_code
_entity_poly.pdbx_strand_id
1 'polypeptide(L)'
;MAGAFVWGSMMAVSAYVALRFGLGRSGGPSIGVILAIYFLGGACGFALAYPFLWFAHRISRPLLRTLLVILLLGIFTLGATALILLLQYRTYYAQWHGPALSRIWFWQQFYTALGSTYQYAVIGTRLYWPLGALFLLATSWWLSRQRR
;
A
#
# COMPACT_ATOMS: atom_id res chain seq x y z
N MET A 1 8.82 -7.24 -13.61
CA MET A 1 9.57 -6.36 -12.66
C MET A 1 9.36 -4.88 -12.94
N ALA A 2 9.49 -4.40 -14.18
CA ALA A 2 9.27 -2.98 -14.52
C ALA A 2 7.92 -2.41 -14.03
N GLY A 3 6.81 -3.15 -14.19
CA GLY A 3 5.49 -2.71 -13.72
C GLY A 3 5.39 -2.46 -12.21
N ALA A 4 6.10 -3.24 -11.39
CA ALA A 4 6.13 -3.04 -9.94
C ALA A 4 6.90 -1.77 -9.56
N PHE A 5 8.02 -1.50 -10.23
CA PHE A 5 8.80 -0.28 -10.01
C PHE A 5 8.03 0.97 -10.42
N VAL A 6 7.36 0.93 -11.58
CA VAL A 6 6.51 2.04 -12.05
C VAL A 6 5.35 2.29 -11.09
N TRP A 7 4.63 1.24 -10.69
CA TRP A 7 3.51 1.37 -9.75
C TRP A 7 3.95 1.90 -8.38
N GLY A 8 5.07 1.39 -7.84
CA GLY A 8 5.68 1.92 -6.62
C GLY A 8 6.02 3.41 -6.74
N SER A 9 6.60 3.82 -7.87
CA SER A 9 6.93 5.23 -8.13
C SER A 9 5.67 6.11 -8.16
N MET A 10 4.58 5.65 -8.79
CA MET A 10 3.30 6.36 -8.80
C MET A 10 2.73 6.55 -7.38
N MET A 11 2.81 5.52 -6.52
CA MET A 11 2.36 5.62 -5.14
C MET A 11 3.22 6.59 -4.31
N ALA A 12 4.53 6.57 -4.50
CA ALA A 12 5.44 7.52 -3.87
C ALA A 12 5.18 8.97 -4.33
N VAL A 13 4.92 9.18 -5.63
CA VAL A 13 4.55 10.50 -6.18
C VAL A 13 3.22 10.97 -5.58
N SER A 14 2.22 10.10 -5.47
CA SER A 14 0.96 10.44 -4.80
C SER A 14 1.21 10.90 -3.37
N ALA A 15 1.99 10.13 -2.60
CA ALA A 15 2.29 10.46 -1.21
C ALA A 15 3.06 11.79 -1.09
N TYR A 16 4.03 12.03 -1.99
CA TYR A 16 4.79 13.28 -2.02
C TYR A 16 3.89 14.49 -2.27
N VAL A 17 3.02 14.41 -3.28
CA VAL A 17 2.08 15.49 -3.61
C VAL A 17 1.11 15.73 -2.44
N ALA A 18 0.56 14.68 -1.84
CA ALA A 18 -0.33 14.81 -0.69
C ALA A 18 0.38 15.43 0.52
N LEU A 19 1.63 15.05 0.79
CA LEU A 19 2.45 15.65 1.86
C LEU A 19 2.71 17.15 1.59
N ARG A 20 3.13 17.47 0.36
CA ARG A 20 3.56 18.82 -0.03
C ARG A 20 2.40 19.81 -0.06
N PHE A 21 1.29 19.42 -0.70
CA PHE A 21 0.18 20.32 -0.99
C PHE A 21 -1.01 20.11 -0.06
N GLY A 22 -1.23 18.89 0.45
CA GLY A 22 -2.34 18.61 1.37
C GLY A 22 -2.00 18.89 2.83
N LEU A 23 -0.77 18.62 3.26
CA LEU A 23 -0.34 18.74 4.66
C LEU A 23 0.70 19.85 4.91
N GLY A 24 1.10 20.60 3.87
CA GLY A 24 2.10 21.66 3.97
C GLY A 24 3.50 21.18 4.35
N ARG A 25 3.76 19.87 4.31
CA ARG A 25 5.05 19.28 4.72
C ARG A 25 6.00 19.25 3.53
N SER A 26 7.05 20.06 3.60
CA SER A 26 8.03 20.23 2.51
C SER A 26 9.42 19.70 2.80
N GLY A 27 9.73 19.33 4.05
CA GLY A 27 11.03 18.82 4.45
C GLY A 27 11.01 18.08 5.79
N GLY A 28 12.01 17.24 6.00
CA GLY A 28 12.22 16.50 7.25
C GLY A 28 12.79 15.09 7.02
N PRO A 29 13.55 14.52 7.97
CA PRO A 29 14.13 13.18 7.85
C PRO A 29 13.09 12.08 7.61
N SER A 30 11.86 12.30 8.10
CA SER A 30 10.75 11.36 8.00
C SER A 30 10.10 11.27 6.61
N ILE A 31 10.27 12.28 5.75
CA ILE A 31 9.63 12.27 4.42
C ILE A 31 10.21 11.14 3.57
N GLY A 32 11.54 10.98 3.54
CA GLY A 32 12.18 9.91 2.77
C GLY A 32 11.69 8.52 3.19
N VAL A 33 11.51 8.30 4.49
CA VAL A 33 10.96 7.05 5.04
C VAL A 33 9.52 6.84 4.59
N ILE A 34 8.67 7.87 4.66
CA ILE A 34 7.28 7.79 4.19
C ILE A 34 7.26 7.44 2.69
N LEU A 35 8.02 8.16 1.86
CA LEU A 35 8.07 7.88 0.42
C LEU A 35 8.54 6.45 0.12
N ALA A 36 9.54 5.95 0.85
CA ALA A 36 10.01 4.58 0.73
C ALA A 36 8.92 3.56 1.09
N ILE A 37 8.13 3.82 2.14
CA ILE A 37 7.02 2.95 2.55
C ILE A 37 5.96 2.85 1.45
N TYR A 38 5.57 3.98 0.85
CA TYR A 38 4.56 4.00 -0.22
C TYR A 38 5.11 3.41 -1.52
N PHE A 39 6.38 3.65 -1.82
CA PHE A 39 7.07 3.01 -2.95
C PHE A 39 7.07 1.50 -2.81
N LEU A 40 7.56 0.98 -1.69
CA LEU A 40 7.65 -0.46 -1.43
C LEU A 40 6.26 -1.09 -1.31
N GLY A 41 5.32 -0.41 -0.67
CA GLY A 41 3.92 -0.84 -0.57
C GLY A 41 3.26 -0.98 -1.93
N GLY A 42 3.47 0.00 -2.81
CA GLY A 42 3.07 -0.10 -4.22
C GLY A 42 3.77 -1.26 -4.92
N ALA A 43 5.10 -1.29 -4.94
CA ALA A 43 5.87 -2.29 -5.67
C ALA A 43 5.52 -3.73 -5.25
N CYS A 44 5.48 -4.01 -3.95
CA CYS A 44 5.04 -5.29 -3.40
C CYS A 44 3.57 -5.56 -3.71
N GLY A 45 2.69 -4.56 -3.57
CA GLY A 45 1.27 -4.68 -3.89
C GLY A 45 1.04 -5.10 -5.35
N PHE A 46 1.75 -4.49 -6.30
CA PHE A 46 1.67 -4.87 -7.71
C PHE A 46 2.20 -6.28 -7.94
N ALA A 47 3.37 -6.61 -7.37
CA ALA A 47 3.98 -7.94 -7.52
C ALA A 47 3.05 -9.05 -6.98
N LEU A 48 2.40 -8.81 -5.85
CA LEU A 48 1.43 -9.72 -5.24
C LEU A 48 0.12 -9.79 -6.04
N ALA A 49 -0.37 -8.67 -6.58
CA ALA A 49 -1.60 -8.64 -7.38
C ALA A 49 -1.44 -9.32 -8.74
N TYR A 50 -0.24 -9.25 -9.35
CA TYR A 50 0.03 -9.71 -10.71
C TYR A 50 -0.44 -11.14 -11.04
N PRO A 51 -0.13 -12.18 -10.24
CA PRO A 51 -0.64 -13.53 -10.50
C PRO A 51 -2.18 -13.59 -10.49
N PHE A 52 -2.83 -12.80 -9.64
CA PHE A 52 -4.30 -12.79 -9.54
C PHE A 52 -4.99 -12.05 -10.70
N LEU A 53 -4.27 -11.20 -11.44
CA LEU A 53 -4.81 -10.55 -12.65
C LEU A 53 -5.22 -11.55 -13.72
N TRP A 54 -4.62 -12.75 -13.71
CA TRP A 54 -5.04 -13.83 -14.59
C TRP A 54 -6.51 -14.22 -14.42
N PHE A 55 -7.04 -14.22 -13.19
CA PHE A 55 -8.47 -14.46 -12.95
C PHE A 55 -9.33 -13.36 -13.54
N ALA A 56 -8.88 -12.09 -13.46
CA ALA A 56 -9.59 -10.97 -14.07
C ALA A 56 -9.65 -11.09 -15.59
N HIS A 57 -8.59 -11.56 -16.25
CA HIS A 57 -8.56 -11.74 -17.70
C HIS A 57 -9.51 -12.84 -18.20
N ARG A 58 -9.97 -13.76 -17.34
CA ARG A 58 -11.00 -14.76 -17.69
C ARG A 58 -12.42 -14.19 -17.71
N ILE A 59 -12.63 -12.99 -17.19
CA ILE A 59 -13.95 -12.35 -17.15
C ILE A 59 -14.24 -11.69 -18.50
N SER A 60 -15.30 -12.14 -19.17
CA SER A 60 -15.73 -11.62 -20.47
C SER A 60 -16.31 -10.20 -20.41
N ARG A 61 -16.99 -9.86 -19.30
CA ARG A 61 -17.60 -8.53 -19.12
C ARG A 61 -16.53 -7.47 -18.79
N PRO A 62 -16.34 -6.43 -19.64
CA PRO A 62 -15.22 -5.49 -19.50
C PRO A 62 -15.29 -4.65 -18.21
N LEU A 63 -16.50 -4.30 -17.76
CA LEU A 63 -16.70 -3.56 -16.52
C LEU A 63 -16.27 -4.38 -15.29
N LEU A 64 -16.80 -5.61 -15.15
CA LEU A 64 -16.47 -6.49 -14.03
C LEU A 64 -14.99 -6.83 -13.97
N ARG A 65 -14.36 -7.03 -15.14
CA ARG A 65 -12.91 -7.22 -15.25
C ARG A 65 -12.14 -6.02 -14.69
N THR A 66 -12.52 -4.80 -15.09
CA THR A 66 -11.85 -3.58 -14.60
C THR A 66 -12.04 -3.39 -13.10
N LEU A 67 -13.26 -3.62 -12.59
CA LEU A 67 -13.54 -3.58 -11.16
C LEU A 67 -12.70 -4.59 -10.37
N LEU A 68 -12.55 -5.82 -10.88
CA LEU A 68 -11.71 -6.81 -10.22
C LEU A 68 -10.23 -6.40 -10.21
N VAL A 69 -9.72 -5.82 -11.30
CA VAL A 69 -8.34 -5.28 -11.32
C VAL A 69 -8.17 -4.14 -10.30
N ILE A 70 -9.15 -3.23 -10.19
CA ILE A 70 -9.15 -2.16 -9.17
C ILE A 70 -9.09 -2.76 -7.76
N LEU A 71 -9.94 -3.76 -7.47
CA LEU A 71 -9.98 -4.41 -6.17
C LEU A 71 -8.68 -5.13 -5.84
N LEU A 72 -8.14 -5.91 -6.77
CA LEU A 72 -6.88 -6.63 -6.58
C LEU A 72 -5.73 -5.64 -6.34
N LEU A 73 -5.53 -4.69 -7.26
CA LEU A 73 -4.42 -3.75 -7.16
C LEU A 73 -4.55 -2.85 -5.92
N GLY A 74 -5.77 -2.42 -5.58
CA GLY A 74 -6.06 -1.63 -4.39
C GLY A 74 -5.81 -2.40 -3.10
N ILE A 75 -6.42 -3.58 -2.92
CA ILE A 75 -6.29 -4.40 -1.70
C ILE A 75 -4.84 -4.79 -1.46
N PHE A 76 -4.14 -5.29 -2.50
CA PHE A 76 -2.74 -5.69 -2.34
C PHE A 76 -1.81 -4.50 -2.06
N THR A 77 -2.04 -3.33 -2.68
CA THR A 77 -1.25 -2.11 -2.39
C THR A 77 -1.49 -1.63 -0.96
N LEU A 78 -2.76 -1.55 -0.54
CA LEU A 78 -3.11 -1.10 0.80
C LEU A 78 -2.59 -2.07 1.87
N GLY A 79 -2.77 -3.38 1.65
CA GLY A 79 -2.29 -4.42 2.56
C GLY A 79 -0.77 -4.48 2.66
N ALA A 80 -0.05 -4.38 1.53
CA ALA A 80 1.41 -4.36 1.53
C ALA A 80 1.96 -3.13 2.27
N THR A 81 1.37 -1.95 2.06
CA THR A 81 1.75 -0.73 2.76
C THR A 81 1.48 -0.84 4.27
N ALA A 82 0.32 -1.38 4.64
CA ALA A 82 -0.03 -1.64 6.04
C ALA A 82 0.96 -2.60 6.70
N LEU A 83 1.38 -3.66 5.99
CA LEU A 83 2.35 -4.63 6.48
C LEU A 83 3.74 -4.00 6.67
N ILE A 84 4.20 -3.16 5.76
CA ILE A 84 5.48 -2.46 5.91
C ILE A 84 5.44 -1.51 7.11
N LEU A 85 4.35 -0.75 7.28
CA LEU A 85 4.15 0.12 8.44
C LEU A 85 4.08 -0.68 9.74
N LEU A 86 3.40 -1.83 9.74
CA LEU A 86 3.37 -2.76 10.85
C LEU A 86 4.79 -3.17 11.27
N LEU A 87 5.63 -3.56 10.31
CA LEU A 87 7.01 -3.98 10.60
C LEU A 87 7.85 -2.83 11.17
N GLN A 88 7.63 -1.61 10.68
CA GLN A 88 8.26 -0.41 11.24
C GLN A 88 7.81 -0.16 12.69
N TYR A 89 6.50 -0.21 12.95
CA TYR A 89 5.93 -0.05 14.29
C TYR A 89 6.44 -1.13 15.24
N ARG A 90 6.40 -2.39 14.82
CA ARG A 90 6.90 -3.52 15.60
C ARG A 90 8.37 -3.35 15.95
N THR A 91 9.20 -2.85 15.03
CA THR A 91 10.63 -2.60 15.28
C THR A 91 10.81 -1.47 16.29
N TYR A 92 10.06 -0.38 16.16
CA TYR A 92 10.09 0.72 17.11
C TYR A 92 9.64 0.29 18.51
N TYR A 93 8.52 -0.45 18.59
CA TYR A 93 7.93 -0.87 19.86
C TYR A 93 8.59 -2.09 20.52
N ALA A 94 9.50 -2.77 19.82
CA ALA A 94 10.13 -4.01 20.29
C ALA A 94 10.80 -3.88 21.66
N GLN A 95 11.38 -2.71 21.98
CA GLN A 95 12.08 -2.47 23.24
C GLN A 95 11.16 -2.40 24.47
N TRP A 96 9.85 -2.19 24.28
CA TRP A 96 8.85 -2.21 25.36
C TRP A 96 8.05 -3.52 25.41
N HIS A 97 8.37 -4.47 24.55
CA HIS A 97 7.73 -5.77 24.59
C HIS A 97 8.31 -6.65 25.70
N GLY A 98 7.44 -7.48 26.28
CA GLY A 98 7.86 -8.51 27.23
C GLY A 98 8.74 -9.58 26.58
N PRO A 99 9.16 -10.60 27.36
CA PRO A 99 10.02 -11.66 26.86
C PRO A 99 9.45 -12.31 25.59
N ALA A 100 10.30 -12.54 24.60
CA ALA A 100 9.88 -13.16 23.34
C ALA A 100 9.15 -14.48 23.59
N LEU A 101 8.10 -14.73 22.81
CA LEU A 101 7.24 -15.93 22.90
C LEU A 101 6.45 -16.09 24.21
N SER A 102 6.47 -15.09 25.10
CA SER A 102 5.55 -15.05 26.23
C SER A 102 4.11 -14.69 25.79
N ARG A 103 3.12 -15.05 26.61
CA ARG A 103 1.71 -14.68 26.35
C ARG A 103 1.53 -13.17 26.18
N ILE A 104 2.23 -12.35 26.98
CA ILE A 104 2.14 -10.89 26.89
C ILE A 104 2.75 -10.36 25.58
N TRP A 105 3.86 -10.96 25.12
CA TRP A 105 4.49 -10.59 23.86
C TRP A 105 3.56 -10.78 22.66
N PHE A 106 2.81 -11.90 22.61
CA PHE A 106 1.82 -12.12 21.55
C PHE A 106 0.70 -11.06 21.55
N TRP A 107 0.17 -10.71 22.73
CA TRP A 107 -0.83 -9.64 22.83
C TRP A 107 -0.27 -8.29 22.40
N GLN A 108 0.96 -7.97 22.80
CA GLN A 108 1.60 -6.72 22.39
C GLN A 108 1.84 -6.66 20.88
N GLN A 109 2.19 -7.77 20.22
CA GLN A 109 2.26 -7.79 18.75
C GLN A 109 0.90 -7.60 18.10
N PHE A 110 -0.13 -8.25 18.63
CA PHE A 110 -1.49 -8.10 18.12
C PHE A 110 -1.98 -6.65 18.21
N TYR A 111 -1.82 -6.00 19.36
CA TYR A 111 -2.24 -4.60 19.54
C TYR A 111 -1.37 -3.61 18.77
N THR A 112 -0.06 -3.86 18.66
CA THR A 112 0.81 -3.06 17.78
C THR A 112 0.30 -3.14 16.34
N ALA A 113 -0.10 -4.34 15.91
CA ALA A 113 -0.60 -4.53 14.56
C ALA A 113 -1.95 -3.88 14.29
N LEU A 114 -2.88 -4.03 15.21
CA LEU A 114 -4.17 -3.34 15.13
C LEU A 114 -3.98 -1.82 15.12
N GLY A 115 -3.17 -1.29 16.03
CA GLY A 115 -2.91 0.14 16.16
C GLY A 115 -2.28 0.74 14.91
N SER A 116 -1.21 0.12 14.40
CA SER A 116 -0.53 0.60 13.19
C SER A 116 -1.43 0.52 11.96
N THR A 117 -2.20 -0.56 11.83
CA THR A 117 -3.11 -0.77 10.70
C THR A 117 -4.28 0.21 10.73
N TYR A 118 -4.87 0.44 11.91
CA TYR A 118 -5.93 1.45 12.09
C TYR A 118 -5.43 2.86 11.79
N GLN A 119 -4.27 3.24 12.33
CA GLN A 119 -3.67 4.55 12.08
C GLN A 119 -3.39 4.74 10.58
N TYR A 120 -2.86 3.72 9.92
CA TYR A 120 -2.69 3.74 8.47
C TYR A 120 -4.01 3.89 7.73
N ALA A 121 -5.04 3.12 8.11
CA ALA A 121 -6.35 3.17 7.46
C ALA A 121 -6.99 4.57 7.54
N VAL A 122 -6.85 5.27 8.67
CA VAL A 122 -7.46 6.58 8.89
C VAL A 122 -6.61 7.74 8.34
N ILE A 123 -5.29 7.70 8.55
CA ILE A 123 -4.38 8.82 8.26
C ILE A 123 -3.54 8.52 7.02
N GLY A 124 -2.95 7.33 6.95
CA GLY A 124 -2.06 6.95 5.86
C GLY A 124 -2.77 6.92 4.50
N THR A 125 -3.96 6.33 4.43
CA THR A 125 -4.70 6.22 3.16
C THR A 125 -4.99 7.57 2.49
N ARG A 126 -5.02 8.68 3.26
CA ARG A 126 -5.16 10.04 2.74
C ARG A 126 -4.02 10.44 1.81
N LEU A 127 -2.83 9.86 1.96
CA LEU A 127 -1.68 10.11 1.10
C LEU A 127 -1.83 9.52 -0.31
N TYR A 128 -2.85 8.67 -0.54
CA TYR A 128 -3.24 8.25 -1.88
C TYR A 128 -4.19 9.22 -2.58
N TRP A 129 -4.70 10.26 -1.91
CA TRP A 129 -5.68 11.16 -2.50
C TRP A 129 -5.06 12.49 -2.98
N PRO A 130 -5.45 12.99 -4.17
CA PRO A 130 -6.30 12.35 -5.18
C PRO A 130 -5.53 11.46 -6.16
N LEU A 131 -4.21 11.62 -6.27
CA LEU A 131 -3.42 11.05 -7.36
C LEU A 131 -3.39 9.52 -7.37
N GLY A 132 -3.23 8.88 -6.22
CA GLY A 132 -3.26 7.42 -6.10
C GLY A 132 -4.57 6.81 -6.59
N ALA A 133 -5.71 7.45 -6.33
CA ALA A 133 -6.99 7.03 -6.89
C ALA A 133 -7.03 7.17 -8.42
N LEU A 134 -6.54 8.28 -8.97
CA LEU A 134 -6.45 8.48 -10.43
C LEU A 134 -5.52 7.44 -11.09
N PHE A 135 -4.35 7.19 -10.48
CA PHE A 135 -3.40 6.18 -10.94
C PHE A 135 -4.00 4.77 -10.88
N LEU A 136 -4.76 4.45 -9.83
CA LEU A 136 -5.45 3.16 -9.68
C LEU A 136 -6.48 2.97 -10.80
N LEU A 137 -7.31 3.97 -11.08
CA LEU A 137 -8.31 3.90 -12.15
C LEU A 137 -7.64 3.76 -13.52
N ALA A 138 -6.67 4.62 -13.83
CA ALA A 138 -5.97 4.61 -15.11
C ALA A 138 -5.21 3.29 -15.36
N THR A 139 -4.47 2.83 -14.36
CA THR A 139 -3.67 1.59 -14.47
C THR A 139 -4.59 0.37 -14.54
N SER A 140 -5.67 0.34 -13.76
CA SER A 140 -6.62 -0.79 -13.80
C SER A 140 -7.35 -0.88 -15.13
N TRP A 141 -7.73 0.27 -15.69
CA TRP A 141 -8.32 0.36 -17.03
C TRP A 141 -7.36 -0.11 -18.12
N TRP A 142 -6.08 0.24 -18.00
CA TRP A 142 -5.06 -0.20 -18.96
C TRP A 142 -4.81 -1.71 -18.86
N LEU A 143 -4.59 -2.22 -17.64
CA LEU A 143 -4.36 -3.66 -17.38
C LEU A 143 -5.56 -4.53 -17.75
N SER A 144 -6.79 -4.02 -17.61
CA SER A 144 -8.00 -4.75 -18.00
C SER A 144 -8.14 -4.87 -19.52
N ARG A 145 -7.48 -4.01 -20.30
CA ARG A 145 -7.57 -3.98 -21.77
C ARG A 145 -6.40 -4.62 -22.48
N GLN A 146 -5.31 -4.86 -21.77
CA GLN A 146 -4.24 -5.71 -22.29
C GLN A 146 -4.83 -7.07 -22.62
N ARG A 147 -4.83 -7.41 -23.91
CA ARG A 147 -5.04 -8.78 -24.36
C ARG A 147 -3.73 -9.50 -24.04
N ARG A 148 -3.82 -10.58 -23.25
CA ARG A 148 -2.73 -11.56 -23.22
C ARG A 148 -2.68 -12.27 -24.56
#